data_AF-A0A0G1H6L8-F1
#
_entry.id   AF-A0A0G1H6L8-F1
#
_cell.length_a   1.000
_cell.length_b   1.000
_cell.length_c   1.000
_cell.angle_alpha   90.00
_cell.angle_beta   90.00
_cell.angle_gamma   90.00
#
_symmetry.space_group_name_H-M   'P 1'
#
loop_
_entity.id
_entity.type
_entity.pdbx_description
1 polymer ?
#
loop_
_entity_poly.entity_id
_entity_poly.type
_entity_poly.pdbx_seq_one_letter_code
_entity_poly.pdbx_strand_id
1 'polypeptide(L)'
;MDTFWSKDVLESLETCQNFLCLSDKAIRVLEKMQPGPVAQVCGPISTGGLGSIEKNLAVLNNAVKNLKARGLTVFEQHPLEKHIRRLCDAEMFEAYKKGDMRLLEEIYLPIFKSGYIHELHFVPLWNTSIGTAWEHEQAILLGLKIEYL
;
A
#
# COMPACT_ATOMS: atom_id res chain seq x y z
N MET A 1 4.49 -12.96 15.38
CA MET A 1 4.12 -12.09 14.24
C MET A 1 3.52 -10.85 14.83
N ASP A 2 4.24 -9.74 14.84
CA ASP A 2 3.70 -8.47 15.30
C ASP A 2 2.83 -7.91 14.18
N THR A 3 1.56 -8.31 14.17
CA THR A 3 0.57 -7.71 13.28
C THR A 3 -0.06 -6.54 14.04
N PHE A 4 0.35 -5.31 13.72
CA PHE A 4 -0.30 -4.10 14.23
C PHE A 4 -1.78 -4.00 13.80
N TRP A 5 -2.17 -4.83 12.84
CA TRP A 5 -3.54 -5.19 12.49
C TRP A 5 -4.19 -6.06 13.58
N SER A 6 -4.67 -5.42 14.66
CA SER A 6 -5.47 -6.11 15.66
C SER A 6 -6.81 -6.59 15.07
N LYS A 7 -7.42 -7.60 15.72
CA LYS A 7 -8.74 -8.11 15.34
C LYS A 7 -9.77 -6.98 15.21
N ASP A 8 -9.83 -6.08 16.19
CA ASP A 8 -10.78 -4.95 16.17
C ASP A 8 -10.55 -4.01 14.97
N VAL A 9 -9.29 -3.78 14.58
CA VAL A 9 -8.99 -2.98 13.38
C VAL A 9 -9.48 -3.70 12.14
N LEU A 10 -9.17 -4.99 12.01
CA LEU A 10 -9.59 -5.81 10.87
C LEU A 10 -11.12 -5.87 10.74
N GLU A 11 -11.84 -6.01 11.85
CA GLU A 11 -13.31 -5.96 11.87
C GLU A 11 -13.83 -4.57 11.49
N SER A 12 -13.16 -3.50 11.91
CA SER A 12 -13.56 -2.13 11.56
C SER A 12 -13.39 -1.81 10.06
N LEU A 13 -12.53 -2.52 9.33
CA LEU A 13 -12.40 -2.36 7.88
C LEU A 13 -13.62 -2.92 7.13
N GLU A 14 -14.34 -3.90 7.71
CA GLU A 14 -15.55 -4.46 7.09
C GLU A 14 -16.69 -3.45 7.02
N THR A 15 -16.73 -2.48 7.94
CA THR A 15 -17.79 -1.47 7.99
C THR A 15 -17.49 -0.24 7.14
N CYS A 16 -16.27 -0.10 6.61
CA CYS A 16 -15.91 1.03 5.76
C CYS A 16 -16.71 1.06 4.46
N GLN A 17 -17.28 2.24 4.16
CA GLN A 17 -18.13 2.50 2.99
C GLN A 17 -17.42 3.28 1.87
N ASN A 18 -16.20 3.76 2.13
CA ASN A 18 -15.40 4.52 1.17
C ASN A 18 -13.91 4.36 1.45
N PHE A 19 -13.08 4.82 0.51
CA PHE A 19 -11.63 4.69 0.56
C PHE A 19 -11.00 5.53 1.66
N LEU A 20 -11.52 6.74 1.92
CA LEU A 20 -11.05 7.59 3.02
C LEU A 20 -11.23 6.92 4.40
N CYS A 21 -12.28 6.12 4.59
CA CYS A 21 -12.43 5.31 5.79
C CYS A 21 -11.30 4.28 5.91
N LEU A 22 -10.94 3.61 4.80
CA LEU A 22 -9.82 2.66 4.80
C LEU A 22 -8.49 3.36 5.11
N SER A 23 -8.25 4.55 4.56
CA SER A 23 -7.03 5.32 4.87
C SER A 23 -6.99 5.73 6.34
N ASP A 24 -8.09 6.19 6.94
CA ASP A 24 -8.15 6.52 8.37
C ASP A 24 -7.80 5.30 9.25
N LYS A 25 -8.33 4.12 8.91
CA LYS A 25 -7.97 2.89 9.65
C LYS A 25 -6.51 2.51 9.48
N ALA A 26 -5.97 2.63 8.27
CA ALA A 26 -4.55 2.37 7.99
C ALA A 26 -3.63 3.32 8.78
N ILE A 27 -3.98 4.61 8.84
CA ILE A 27 -3.22 5.62 9.58
C ILE A 27 -3.21 5.29 11.08
N ARG A 28 -4.33 4.85 11.67
CA ARG A 28 -4.36 4.40 13.08
C ARG A 28 -3.50 3.16 13.35
N VAL A 29 -3.28 2.31 12.35
CA VAL A 29 -2.32 1.20 12.48
C VAL A 29 -0.90 1.75 12.48
N LEU A 30 -0.60 2.67 11.56
CA LEU A 30 0.70 3.33 11.48
C LEU A 30 1.06 4.12 12.74
N GLU A 31 0.08 4.75 13.39
CA GLU A 31 0.24 5.40 14.70
C GLU A 31 0.74 4.43 15.77
N LYS A 32 0.22 3.20 15.78
CA LYS A 32 0.65 2.16 16.73
C LYS A 32 2.03 1.59 16.41
N MET A 33 2.52 1.80 15.19
CA MET A 33 3.86 1.40 14.77
C MET A 33 4.94 2.41 15.22
N GLN A 34 4.53 3.52 15.85
CA GLN A 34 5.42 4.55 16.39
C GLN A 34 5.87 4.27 17.84
N PRO A 35 7.01 4.84 18.28
CA PRO A 35 7.95 5.65 17.51
C PRO A 35 8.87 4.79 16.63
N GLY A 36 9.03 5.17 15.35
CA GLY A 36 10.01 4.52 14.48
C GLY A 36 9.77 4.75 12.99
N PRO A 37 10.83 4.64 12.16
CA PRO A 37 10.68 4.70 10.72
C PRO A 37 9.87 3.48 10.25
N VAL A 38 8.79 3.74 9.52
CA VAL A 38 7.99 2.70 8.88
C VAL A 38 8.27 2.70 7.38
N ALA A 39 8.60 1.52 6.86
CA ALA A 39 8.76 1.26 5.45
C ALA A 39 7.45 0.72 4.84
N GLN A 40 7.19 1.03 3.58
CA GLN A 40 6.18 0.34 2.78
C GLN A 40 6.83 -0.26 1.53
N VAL A 41 6.41 -1.48 1.17
CA VAL A 41 6.82 -2.12 -0.07
C VAL A 41 5.83 -1.76 -1.17
N CYS A 42 6.33 -1.20 -2.25
CA CYS A 42 5.59 -0.74 -3.42
C CYS A 42 5.90 -1.67 -4.62
N GLY A 43 4.86 -2.12 -5.32
CA GLY A 43 5.03 -3.05 -6.43
C GLY A 43 3.75 -3.37 -7.18
N PRO A 44 3.85 -3.97 -8.38
CA PRO A 44 2.70 -4.38 -9.17
C PRO A 44 1.82 -5.34 -8.35
N ILE A 45 0.50 -5.15 -8.40
CA ILE A 45 -0.49 -6.12 -7.89
C ILE A 45 -1.39 -6.53 -9.05
N SER A 46 -2.27 -5.62 -9.47
CA SER A 46 -3.30 -5.84 -10.49
C SER A 46 -2.88 -5.45 -11.90
N THR A 47 -1.93 -4.53 -12.04
CA THR A 47 -1.40 -4.03 -13.32
C THR A 47 0.11 -4.16 -13.35
N GLY A 48 0.69 -4.56 -14.48
CA GLY A 48 2.13 -4.71 -14.64
C GLY A 48 2.73 -5.95 -13.96
N GLY A 49 4.05 -5.92 -13.80
CA GLY A 49 4.84 -6.97 -13.15
C GLY A 49 4.90 -8.24 -13.98
N LEU A 50 4.67 -9.38 -13.32
CA LEU A 50 4.78 -10.72 -13.90
C LEU A 50 3.50 -11.18 -14.62
N GLY A 51 2.56 -10.26 -14.87
CA GLY A 51 1.28 -10.55 -15.54
C GLY A 51 0.34 -11.45 -14.74
N SER A 52 0.61 -11.67 -13.45
CA SER A 52 -0.20 -12.50 -12.56
C SER A 52 -0.21 -11.91 -11.16
N ILE A 53 -1.41 -11.72 -10.60
CA ILE A 53 -1.61 -11.23 -9.23
C ILE A 53 -0.88 -12.13 -8.23
N GLU A 54 -0.97 -13.45 -8.37
CA GLU A 54 -0.31 -14.40 -7.47
C GLU A 54 1.21 -14.24 -7.48
N LYS A 55 1.80 -14.18 -8.68
CA LYS A 55 3.26 -14.01 -8.83
C LYS A 55 3.72 -12.65 -8.29
N ASN A 56 2.95 -11.60 -8.56
CA ASN A 56 3.19 -10.25 -8.07
C ASN A 56 3.15 -10.17 -6.54
N LEU A 57 2.12 -10.77 -5.92
CA LEU A 57 2.01 -10.88 -4.47
C LEU A 57 3.15 -11.70 -3.86
N ALA A 58 3.62 -12.75 -4.53
CA ALA A 58 4.78 -13.53 -4.06
C ALA A 58 6.06 -12.67 -3.99
N VAL A 59 6.29 -11.82 -5.00
CA VAL A 59 7.42 -10.87 -5.00
C VAL A 59 7.30 -9.87 -3.86
N LEU A 60 6.13 -9.25 -3.69
CA LEU A 60 5.85 -8.30 -2.60
C LEU A 60 6.06 -8.95 -1.22
N ASN A 61 5.50 -10.14 -1.00
CA ASN A 61 5.64 -10.86 0.27
C ASN A 61 7.09 -11.23 0.58
N ASN A 62 7.86 -11.63 -0.44
CA ASN A 62 9.28 -11.92 -0.26
C ASN A 62 10.07 -10.65 0.11
N ALA A 63 9.77 -9.52 -0.54
CA ALA A 63 10.36 -8.23 -0.20
C ALA A 63 10.04 -7.81 1.24
N VAL A 64 8.77 -7.89 1.67
CA VAL A 64 8.36 -7.60 3.06
C VAL A 64 9.12 -8.48 4.05
N LYS A 65 9.21 -9.79 3.78
CA LYS A 65 9.93 -10.75 4.63
C LYS A 65 11.41 -10.38 4.76
N ASN A 66 12.06 -10.03 3.65
CA ASN A 66 13.48 -9.68 3.64
C ASN A 66 13.76 -8.38 4.38
N LEU A 67 12.91 -7.36 4.23
CA LEU A 67 13.05 -6.09 4.96
C LEU A 67 12.84 -6.29 6.47
N LYS A 68 11.84 -7.07 6.87
CA LYS A 68 11.64 -7.44 8.28
C LYS A 68 12.83 -8.20 8.85
N ALA A 69 13.42 -9.13 8.09
CA ALA A 69 14.62 -9.87 8.50
C ALA A 69 15.85 -8.95 8.68
N ARG A 70 15.87 -7.78 8.01
CA ARG A 70 16.88 -6.73 8.19
C ARG A 70 16.57 -5.77 9.34
N GLY A 71 15.50 -6.02 10.10
CA GLY A 71 15.11 -5.23 11.27
C GLY A 71 14.24 -4.02 10.96
N LEU A 72 13.69 -3.90 9.74
CA LEU A 72 12.79 -2.80 9.40
C LEU A 72 11.36 -3.08 9.87
N THR A 73 10.71 -2.03 10.36
CA THR A 73 9.26 -2.02 10.60
C THR A 73 8.56 -1.77 9.26
N VAL A 74 7.83 -2.77 8.76
CA VAL A 74 7.17 -2.71 7.44
C VAL A 74 5.65 -2.66 7.60
N PHE A 75 5.03 -1.65 7.02
CA PHE A 75 3.57 -1.56 6.89
C PHE A 75 3.08 -2.57 5.84
N GLU A 76 2.21 -3.48 6.27
CA GLU A 76 1.58 -4.45 5.38
C GLU A 76 0.25 -3.91 4.85
N GLN A 77 0.19 -3.62 3.56
CA GLN A 77 -1.02 -3.14 2.90
C GLN A 77 -2.05 -4.24 2.58
N HIS A 78 -1.65 -5.52 2.64
CA HIS A 78 -2.51 -6.65 2.28
C HIS A 78 -3.88 -6.68 2.98
N PRO A 79 -4.02 -6.29 4.26
CA PRO A 79 -5.33 -6.24 4.89
C PRO A 79 -6.31 -5.27 4.23
N LEU A 80 -5.82 -4.22 3.57
CA LEU A 80 -6.66 -3.26 2.84
C LEU A 80 -7.20 -3.85 1.54
N GLU A 81 -6.41 -4.66 0.82
CA GLU A 81 -6.70 -5.18 -0.53
C GLU A 81 -8.11 -5.75 -0.70
N LYS A 82 -8.56 -6.60 0.23
CA LYS A 82 -9.89 -7.22 0.14
C LYS A 82 -11.01 -6.17 0.22
N HIS A 83 -10.82 -5.11 0.99
CA HIS A 83 -11.80 -4.05 1.16
C HIS A 83 -11.74 -3.03 0.03
N ILE A 84 -10.55 -2.78 -0.54
CA ILE A 84 -10.40 -2.01 -1.77
C ILE A 84 -11.21 -2.68 -2.88
N ARG A 85 -11.04 -4.00 -3.06
CA ARG A 85 -11.83 -4.76 -4.05
C ARG A 85 -13.32 -4.77 -3.76
N ARG A 86 -13.73 -4.75 -2.48
CA ARG A 86 -15.15 -4.66 -2.10
C ARG A 86 -15.77 -3.30 -2.49
N LEU A 87 -15.00 -2.22 -2.39
CA LEU A 87 -15.46 -0.86 -2.67
C LEU A 87 -15.25 -0.43 -4.13
N CYS A 88 -14.34 -1.09 -4.85
CA CYS A 88 -14.05 -0.82 -6.25
C CYS A 88 -14.92 -1.69 -7.15
N ASP A 89 -15.94 -1.09 -7.76
CA ASP A 89 -16.73 -1.75 -8.80
C ASP A 89 -15.98 -1.81 -10.14
N ALA A 90 -16.59 -2.48 -11.13
CA ALA A 90 -15.99 -2.66 -12.44
C ALA A 90 -15.80 -1.34 -13.20
N GLU A 91 -16.71 -0.37 -13.03
CA GLU A 91 -16.63 0.92 -13.72
C GLU A 91 -15.46 1.74 -13.17
N MET A 92 -15.31 1.77 -11.85
CA MET A 92 -14.19 2.43 -11.18
C MET A 92 -12.85 1.78 -11.54
N PHE A 93 -12.79 0.45 -11.66
CA PHE A 93 -11.56 -0.23 -12.06
C PHE A 93 -11.17 0.08 -13.51
N GLU A 94 -12.15 0.19 -14.41
CA GLU A 94 -11.89 0.62 -15.79
C GLU A 94 -11.51 2.10 -15.89
N ALA A 95 -12.11 2.97 -15.05
CA ALA A 95 -11.71 4.37 -14.94
C ALA A 95 -10.25 4.48 -14.45
N TYR A 96 -9.86 3.67 -13.46
CA TYR A 96 -8.48 3.61 -12.95
C TYR A 96 -7.47 3.25 -14.05
N LYS A 97 -7.75 2.24 -14.87
CA LYS A 97 -6.89 1.88 -16.02
C LYS A 97 -6.77 3.01 -17.05
N LYS A 98 -7.78 3.89 -17.13
CA LYS A 98 -7.80 5.06 -18.01
C LYS A 98 -7.19 6.31 -17.37
N GLY A 99 -6.68 6.20 -16.14
CA GLY A 99 -5.97 7.27 -15.44
C GLY A 99 -6.75 7.94 -14.31
N ASP A 100 -7.93 7.43 -13.93
CA ASP A 100 -8.62 7.92 -12.71
C ASP A 100 -7.87 7.42 -11.46
N MET A 101 -7.07 8.30 -10.86
CA MET A 101 -6.23 7.98 -9.71
C MET A 101 -6.97 8.07 -8.37
N ARG A 102 -8.29 8.31 -8.36
CA ARG A 102 -9.07 8.51 -7.13
C ARG A 102 -8.90 7.38 -6.11
N LEU A 103 -8.81 6.13 -6.56
CA LEU A 103 -8.54 4.99 -5.68
C LEU A 103 -7.22 5.18 -4.93
N LEU A 104 -6.17 5.64 -5.61
CA LEU A 104 -4.86 5.87 -5.00
C LEU A 104 -4.84 7.15 -4.16
N GLU A 105 -5.47 8.21 -4.67
CA GLU A 105 -5.55 9.52 -4.02
C GLU A 105 -6.38 9.50 -2.73
N GLU A 106 -7.41 8.66 -2.63
CA GLU A 106 -8.23 8.56 -1.42
C GLU A 106 -7.68 7.56 -0.40
N ILE A 107 -6.84 6.59 -0.81
CA ILE A 107 -6.26 5.59 0.10
C ILE A 107 -4.83 5.95 0.48
N TYR A 108 -3.95 5.98 -0.51
CA TYR A 108 -2.50 6.00 -0.29
C TYR A 108 -1.96 7.40 -0.09
N LEU A 109 -2.52 8.42 -0.76
CA LEU A 109 -2.07 9.79 -0.56
C LEU A 109 -2.23 10.28 0.89
N PRO A 110 -3.36 10.02 1.60
CA PRO A 110 -3.48 10.35 3.02
C PRO A 110 -2.50 9.55 3.89
N ILE A 111 -2.25 8.28 3.56
CA ILE A 111 -1.27 7.44 4.26
C ILE A 111 0.13 8.05 4.13
N PHE A 112 0.55 8.44 2.92
CA PHE A 112 1.86 9.06 2.69
C PHE A 112 1.96 10.45 3.35
N LYS A 113 0.89 11.27 3.26
CA LYS A 113 0.84 12.60 3.89
C LYS A 113 0.76 12.56 5.42
N SER A 114 0.42 11.42 6.02
CA SER A 114 0.38 11.28 7.49
C SER A 114 1.75 11.48 8.16
N GLY A 115 2.84 11.30 7.39
CA GLY A 115 4.21 11.37 7.92
C GLY A 115 4.66 10.12 8.68
N TYR A 116 3.82 9.08 8.81
CA TYR A 116 4.20 7.85 9.49
C TYR A 116 4.99 6.89 8.59
N ILE A 117 4.78 6.92 7.28
CA ILE A 117 5.63 6.22 6.31
C ILE A 117 6.84 7.10 6.00
N HIS A 118 8.03 6.55 6.17
CA HIS A 118 9.29 7.29 6.03
C HIS A 118 10.05 6.87 4.77
N GLU A 119 9.90 5.62 4.35
CA GLU A 119 10.57 5.09 3.16
C GLU A 119 9.67 4.14 2.36
N LEU A 120 9.76 4.24 1.04
CA LEU A 120 9.11 3.36 0.09
C LEU A 120 10.16 2.50 -0.62
N HIS A 121 9.95 1.18 -0.60
CA HIS A 121 10.82 0.19 -1.21
C HIS A 121 10.15 -0.40 -2.45
N PHE A 122 10.72 -0.14 -3.62
CA PHE A 122 10.15 -0.54 -4.90
C PHE A 122 10.75 -1.85 -5.40
N VAL A 123 9.90 -2.87 -5.61
CA VAL A 123 10.32 -4.17 -6.14
C VAL A 123 10.62 -4.12 -7.65
N PRO A 124 11.33 -5.11 -8.22
CA PRO A 124 11.53 -5.18 -9.67
C PRO A 124 10.22 -5.08 -10.46
N LEU A 125 10.30 -4.42 -11.63
CA LEU A 125 9.15 -4.14 -12.51
C LEU A 125 8.10 -3.18 -11.91
N TRP A 126 8.39 -2.48 -10.82
CA TRP A 126 7.50 -1.48 -10.24
C TRP A 126 6.97 -0.47 -11.27
N ASN A 127 7.84 -0.01 -12.17
CA ASN A 127 7.53 0.99 -13.19
C ASN A 127 6.57 0.51 -14.29
N THR A 128 6.23 -0.79 -14.31
CA THR A 128 5.25 -1.35 -15.25
C THR A 128 3.82 -1.31 -14.69
N SER A 129 3.65 -0.93 -13.42
CA SER A 129 2.36 -0.79 -12.74
C SER A 129 1.95 0.66 -12.69
N ILE A 130 0.71 0.97 -13.10
CA ILE A 130 0.16 2.33 -13.05
C ILE A 130 0.20 2.86 -11.61
N GLY A 131 -0.31 2.07 -10.67
CA GLY A 131 -0.40 2.49 -9.28
C GLY A 131 0.97 2.63 -8.63
N THR A 132 1.91 1.76 -8.95
CA THR A 132 3.25 1.82 -8.36
C THR A 132 4.09 2.95 -8.97
N ALA A 133 3.89 3.26 -10.26
CA ALA A 133 4.46 4.46 -10.86
C ALA A 133 3.93 5.73 -10.19
N TRP A 134 2.62 5.79 -9.92
CA TRP A 134 2.02 6.90 -9.18
C TRP A 134 2.56 6.99 -7.74
N GLU A 135 2.72 5.87 -7.02
CA GLU A 135 3.33 5.85 -5.68
C GLU A 135 4.74 6.43 -5.68
N HIS A 136 5.53 6.10 -6.70
CA HIS A 136 6.88 6.63 -6.89
C HIS A 136 6.89 8.14 -7.11
N GLU A 137 6.01 8.66 -7.96
CA GLU A 137 5.85 10.10 -8.17
C GLU A 137 5.45 10.82 -6.88
N GLN A 138 4.51 10.26 -6.11
CA GLN A 138 4.13 10.83 -4.81
C GLN A 138 5.28 10.81 -3.81
N ALA A 139 6.09 9.76 -3.80
CA ALA A 139 7.26 9.67 -2.94
C ALA A 139 8.25 10.81 -3.21
N ILE A 140 8.50 11.11 -4.49
CA ILE A 140 9.35 12.24 -4.91
C ILE A 140 8.73 13.56 -4.45
N LEU A 141 7.45 13.78 -4.74
CA LEU A 141 6.76 15.04 -4.41
C LEU A 141 6.70 15.32 -2.91
N LEU A 142 6.57 14.28 -2.10
CA LEU A 142 6.49 14.37 -0.64
C LEU A 142 7.85 14.30 0.05
N GLY A 143 8.95 14.08 -0.69
CA GLY A 143 10.28 13.94 -0.12
C GLY A 143 10.47 12.67 0.73
N LEU A 144 9.71 11.61 0.44
CA LEU A 144 9.90 10.31 1.08
C LEU A 144 11.20 9.66 0.60
N LYS A 145 11.85 8.89 1.46
CA LYS A 145 13.02 8.13 1.06
C LYS A 145 12.60 7.00 0.12
N ILE A 146 13.30 6.85 -1.00
CA ILE A 146 13.05 5.82 -2.01
C ILE A 146 14.22 4.85 -2.02
N GLU A 147 13.90 3.56 -1.96
CA GLU A 147 14.85 2.45 -2.11
C GLU A 147 14.36 1.51 -3.21
N TYR A 148 15.29 0.99 -4.02
CA TYR A 148 14.98 -0.01 -5.06
C TYR A 148 15.55 -1.36 -4.65
N LEU A 149 14.73 -2.41 -4.75
CA LEU A 149 15.06 -3.78 -4.32
C LEU A 149 15.53 -4.68 -5.47
#